data_AF-A0A1E1VY50-F1
#
_entry.id   AF-A0A1E1VY50-F1
#
_cell.length_a   1.000
_cell.length_b   1.000
_cell.length_c   1.000
_cell.angle_alpha   90.00
_cell.angle_beta   90.00
_cell.angle_gamma   90.00
#
_symmetry.space_group_name_H-M   'P 1'
#
loop_
_entity.id
_entity.type
_entity.pdbx_description
1 polymer ?
#
loop_
_entity_poly.entity_id
_entity_poly.type
_entity_poly.pdbx_seq_one_letter_code
_entity_poly.pdbx_strand_id
1 'polypeptide(L)'
;MSVPPQAFVNKNKKHFLGIPAPLGYVAGVGRGATGFTTRSDIGPARDANDVSDDRHAPPAAKRKKTEEEDDDEDLNDSNYDEFSGYSGSLFSKDPYDKDDAEADAIYESIDKRMDEKRKEYREKRLKEDLERYRQERPKIQQQFSDLKRELKSVSEDEWAAIPEVGDARNRKQRNPRAEKFTPLPDSVLSRNLGGESATSIDPGSGLASMMPGVMTPGMLTPSGDLDLRKIGQARNTLMNVKLSQVSDSVSGQTVVDPKGYLTDLQSMIPTYGGDINDIKKARLLLKSVRETNPNHPPAWIASARLEEVTGKMQSARNLIMKGCEINPSSEELWLEAARLQPPDTARAVI
;
A
#
# COMPACT_ATOMS: atom_id res chain seq x y z
N MET A 1 57.43 -27.12 -12.28
CA MET A 1 56.50 -25.98 -12.09
C MET A 1 55.19 -26.53 -11.52
N SER A 2 54.99 -26.42 -10.22
CA SER A 2 53.80 -26.94 -9.52
C SER A 2 52.75 -25.84 -9.44
N VAL A 3 51.58 -26.08 -10.03
CA VAL A 3 50.40 -25.21 -9.96
C VAL A 3 49.88 -25.20 -8.50
N PRO A 4 49.65 -24.03 -7.88
CA PRO A 4 49.10 -23.98 -6.52
C PRO A 4 47.62 -24.37 -6.53
N PRO A 5 47.12 -25.04 -5.47
CA PRO A 5 45.76 -25.54 -5.40
C PRO A 5 44.74 -24.40 -5.31
N GLN A 6 43.71 -24.46 -6.14
CA GLN A 6 42.60 -23.51 -6.12
C GLN A 6 41.80 -23.65 -4.82
N ALA A 7 41.79 -22.59 -4.01
CA ALA A 7 40.95 -22.48 -2.83
C ALA A 7 39.47 -22.46 -3.23
N PHE A 8 38.64 -23.25 -2.55
CA PHE A 8 37.19 -23.29 -2.72
C PHE A 8 36.56 -21.93 -2.39
N VAL A 9 36.29 -21.12 -3.41
CA VAL A 9 35.69 -19.78 -3.23
C VAL A 9 34.18 -19.93 -3.05
N ASN A 10 33.71 -19.63 -1.84
CA ASN A 10 32.30 -19.60 -1.49
C ASN A 10 31.61 -18.47 -2.30
N LYS A 11 30.66 -18.82 -3.19
CA LYS A 11 30.10 -17.91 -4.22
C LYS A 11 29.43 -16.63 -3.70
N ASN A 12 29.16 -16.54 -2.39
CA ASN A 12 28.53 -15.39 -1.75
C ASN A 12 29.51 -14.40 -1.08
N LYS A 13 30.80 -14.75 -0.96
CA LYS A 13 31.82 -13.80 -0.48
C LYS A 13 32.46 -13.11 -1.68
N LYS A 14 32.33 -11.78 -1.73
CA LYS A 14 33.04 -10.98 -2.73
C LYS A 14 34.54 -11.18 -2.51
N HIS A 15 35.24 -11.65 -3.53
CA HIS A 15 36.65 -12.07 -3.48
C HIS A 15 37.60 -11.00 -2.92
N PHE A 16 37.26 -9.71 -3.05
CA PHE A 16 38.08 -8.59 -2.57
C PHE A 16 37.90 -8.25 -1.08
N LEU A 17 36.84 -8.72 -0.42
CA LEU A 17 36.57 -8.42 0.98
C LEU A 17 37.45 -9.31 1.88
N GLY A 18 38.45 -8.73 2.54
CA GLY A 18 39.39 -9.42 3.44
C GLY A 18 40.78 -9.71 2.85
N ILE A 19 41.04 -9.32 1.59
CA ILE A 19 42.39 -9.31 1.02
C ILE A 19 43.02 -7.95 1.38
N PRO A 20 44.26 -7.90 1.91
CA PRO A 20 44.96 -6.63 2.12
C PRO A 20 45.15 -5.89 0.80
N ALA A 21 45.18 -4.55 0.83
CA ALA A 21 45.37 -3.75 -0.37
C ALA A 21 46.64 -4.19 -1.13
N PRO A 22 46.58 -4.33 -2.48
CA PRO A 22 47.75 -4.66 -3.28
C PRO A 22 48.88 -3.65 -3.07
N LEU A 23 50.13 -4.13 -3.05
CA LEU A 23 51.31 -3.29 -2.91
C LEU A 23 51.36 -2.26 -4.05
N GLY A 24 51.47 -0.97 -3.71
CA GLY A 24 51.49 0.14 -4.66
C GLY A 24 50.12 0.68 -5.09
N TYR A 25 49.01 0.17 -4.55
CA TYR A 25 47.68 0.73 -4.82
C TYR A 25 47.50 2.09 -4.10
N VAL A 26 47.18 3.12 -4.88
CA VAL A 26 46.76 4.44 -4.37
C VAL A 26 45.25 4.58 -4.58
N ALA A 27 44.50 4.77 -3.49
CA ALA A 27 43.06 4.97 -3.56
C ALA A 27 42.70 6.19 -4.41
N GLY A 28 41.62 6.13 -5.19
CA GLY A 28 41.24 7.18 -6.14
C GLY A 28 42.01 7.12 -7.47
N VAL A 29 43.34 7.16 -7.42
CA VAL A 29 44.21 7.14 -8.62
C VAL A 29 44.19 5.77 -9.31
N GLY A 30 44.27 4.67 -8.55
CA GLY A 30 44.20 3.31 -9.10
C GLY A 30 42.84 2.93 -9.70
N ARG A 31 41.80 3.75 -9.46
CA ARG A 31 40.47 3.65 -10.10
C ARG A 31 40.38 4.51 -11.37
N GLY A 32 41.35 5.39 -11.64
CA GLY A 32 41.25 6.41 -12.67
C GLY A 32 40.27 7.53 -12.33
N ALA A 33 39.98 7.75 -11.04
CA ALA A 33 39.10 8.83 -10.62
C ALA A 33 39.90 10.14 -10.56
N THR A 34 39.48 11.13 -11.34
CA THR A 34 39.95 12.52 -11.26
C THR A 34 38.83 13.38 -10.68
N GLY A 35 39.15 14.31 -9.78
CA GLY A 35 38.17 15.27 -9.26
C GLY A 35 37.59 16.13 -10.40
N PHE A 36 36.32 16.55 -10.28
CA PHE A 36 35.72 17.45 -11.25
C PHE A 36 36.32 18.85 -11.10
N THR A 37 37.21 19.25 -12.01
CA THR A 37 37.78 20.59 -12.02
C THR A 37 36.73 21.61 -12.44
N THR A 38 36.44 22.59 -11.59
CA THR A 38 35.61 23.76 -11.97
C THR A 38 36.50 24.88 -12.51
N ARG A 39 35.91 25.90 -13.15
CA ARG A 39 36.64 27.00 -13.82
C ARG A 39 37.53 27.83 -12.87
N SER A 40 37.34 27.70 -11.56
CA SER A 40 38.15 28.35 -10.53
C SER A 40 39.43 27.58 -10.16
N ASP A 41 39.56 26.33 -10.60
CA ASP A 41 40.62 25.38 -10.18
C ASP A 41 41.78 25.27 -11.20
N ILE A 42 41.74 26.05 -12.28
CA ILE A 42 42.76 26.09 -13.33
C ILE A 42 43.90 27.04 -12.88
N GLY A 43 44.66 26.59 -11.88
CA GLY A 43 46.05 26.99 -11.60
C GLY A 43 47.03 25.99 -12.24
N PRO A 44 48.38 26.17 -12.16
CA PRO A 44 49.35 25.42 -12.95
C PRO A 44 49.13 23.90 -12.86
N ALA A 45 48.60 23.35 -13.95
CA ALA A 45 47.94 22.06 -13.97
C ALA A 45 48.91 20.90 -13.70
N ARG A 46 48.55 20.05 -12.74
CA ARG A 46 49.01 18.65 -12.74
C ARG A 46 48.23 17.94 -13.84
N ASP A 47 48.93 17.58 -14.91
CA ASP A 47 48.39 16.76 -15.99
C ASP A 47 48.07 15.36 -15.46
N ALA A 48 46.93 14.78 -15.85
CA ALA A 48 46.45 13.48 -15.38
C ALA A 48 47.35 12.30 -15.80
N ASN A 49 48.41 12.57 -16.58
CA ASN A 49 49.42 11.63 -17.00
C ASN A 49 50.74 11.69 -16.21
N ASP A 50 50.88 12.56 -15.20
CA ASP A 50 52.09 12.60 -14.35
C ASP A 50 52.04 11.54 -13.23
N VAL A 51 52.02 10.27 -13.67
CA VAL A 51 52.32 9.13 -12.82
C VAL A 51 53.77 8.79 -13.10
N SER A 52 54.68 9.19 -12.22
CA SER A 52 56.09 8.78 -12.30
C SER A 52 56.17 7.25 -12.38
N ASP A 53 56.79 6.75 -13.45
CA ASP A 53 57.00 5.33 -13.74
C ASP A 53 58.14 4.75 -12.90
N ASP A 54 58.11 4.98 -11.59
CA ASP A 54 59.10 4.42 -10.67
C ASP A 54 58.53 3.22 -9.92
N ARG A 55 57.99 2.27 -10.70
CA ARG A 55 57.31 1.07 -10.20
C ARG A 55 58.27 -0.01 -9.68
N HIS A 56 59.58 0.23 -9.66
CA HIS A 56 60.59 -0.75 -9.21
C HIS A 56 61.79 -0.13 -8.46
N ALA A 57 61.55 0.83 -7.56
CA ALA A 57 62.58 1.21 -6.60
C ALA A 57 62.70 0.16 -5.46
N PRO A 58 63.92 -0.27 -5.07
CA PRO A 58 64.12 -1.16 -3.92
C PRO A 58 63.60 -0.47 -2.64
N PRO A 59 63.20 -1.23 -1.59
CA PRO A 59 62.51 -0.66 -0.44
C PRO A 59 63.46 0.30 0.27
N ALA A 60 63.27 1.60 0.04
CA ALA A 60 63.95 2.63 0.80
C ALA A 60 63.59 2.40 2.28
N ALA A 61 64.62 2.22 3.10
CA ALA A 61 64.51 2.04 4.53
C ALA A 61 63.48 3.04 5.09
N LYS A 62 62.56 2.54 5.91
CA LYS A 62 61.52 3.29 6.62
C LYS A 62 62.10 4.59 7.19
N ARG A 63 62.08 5.68 6.41
CA ARG A 63 61.84 7.00 6.97
C ARG A 63 60.43 6.90 7.48
N LYS A 64 60.31 6.97 8.80
CA LYS A 64 59.04 7.18 9.50
C LYS A 64 58.34 8.26 8.69
N LYS A 65 57.33 7.87 7.92
CA LYS A 65 56.40 8.79 7.29
C LYS A 65 55.80 9.46 8.51
N THR A 66 56.35 10.61 8.89
CA THR A 66 55.55 11.60 9.59
C THR A 66 54.29 11.66 8.75
N GLU A 67 53.18 11.32 9.37
CA GLU A 67 51.88 11.52 8.79
C GLU A 67 51.82 13.02 8.46
N GLU A 68 52.25 13.39 7.25
CA GLU A 68 51.57 14.45 6.52
C GLU A 68 50.18 13.84 6.31
N GLU A 69 49.36 13.98 7.35
CA GLU A 69 47.92 13.89 7.24
C GLU A 69 47.59 14.87 6.13
N ASP A 70 47.13 14.34 4.99
CA ASP A 70 46.40 15.13 4.01
C ASP A 70 45.23 15.74 4.78
N ASP A 71 45.47 16.95 5.27
CA ASP A 71 44.56 17.75 6.08
C ASP A 71 43.47 18.31 5.18
N ASP A 72 42.62 17.41 4.71
CA ASP A 72 41.33 17.79 4.17
C ASP A 72 40.54 18.38 5.33
N GLU A 73 40.58 19.71 5.46
CA GLU A 73 39.69 20.47 6.34
C GLU A 73 38.27 19.90 6.15
N ASP A 74 37.64 19.45 7.24
CA ASP A 74 36.30 18.86 7.17
C ASP A 74 35.29 19.97 6.90
N LEU A 75 35.20 20.38 5.63
CA LEU A 75 34.33 21.44 5.13
C LEU A 75 32.90 20.93 4.90
N ASN A 76 32.50 19.86 5.59
CA ASN A 76 31.15 19.34 5.54
C ASN A 76 30.20 20.26 6.34
N ASP A 77 28.98 20.42 5.86
CA ASP A 77 27.95 21.23 6.52
C ASP A 77 27.65 20.76 7.96
N SER A 78 27.89 19.49 8.29
CA SER A 78 27.76 18.98 9.67
C SER A 78 28.82 19.52 10.62
N ASN A 79 29.95 19.94 10.07
CA ASN A 79 31.05 20.56 10.80
C ASN A 79 30.93 22.09 10.83
N TYR A 80 30.05 22.68 10.02
CA TYR A 80 29.82 24.12 9.97
C TYR A 80 28.70 24.55 10.93
N ASP A 81 28.97 25.56 11.76
CA ASP A 81 28.00 26.26 12.58
C ASP A 81 27.94 27.74 12.16
N GLU A 82 26.73 28.32 12.14
CA GLU A 82 26.53 29.71 11.67
C GLU A 82 27.18 30.74 12.58
N PHE A 83 27.28 30.44 13.88
CA PHE A 83 27.89 31.35 14.84
C PHE A 83 29.42 31.18 14.95
N SER A 84 29.88 29.93 15.04
CA SER A 84 31.29 29.61 15.28
C SER A 84 32.10 29.22 14.04
N GLY A 85 31.46 29.12 12.86
CA GLY A 85 32.12 28.71 11.61
C GLY A 85 32.38 27.21 11.58
N TYR A 86 33.42 26.78 10.86
CA TYR A 86 33.81 25.36 10.86
C TYR A 86 34.39 24.94 12.21
N SER A 87 33.90 23.82 12.73
CA SER A 87 34.38 23.27 13.98
C SER A 87 35.76 22.64 13.77
N GLY A 88 36.76 23.17 14.48
CA GLY A 88 38.16 22.79 14.32
C GLY A 88 39.09 23.90 14.79
N SER A 89 40.19 23.56 15.44
CA SER A 89 41.19 24.54 15.88
C SER A 89 42.30 24.67 14.83
N LEU A 90 42.38 25.84 14.18
CA LEU A 90 43.37 26.15 13.15
C LEU A 90 44.82 26.17 13.68
N PHE A 91 45.01 26.45 14.96
CA PHE A 91 46.33 26.66 15.58
C PHE A 91 46.92 25.40 16.22
N SER A 92 46.25 24.26 16.10
CA SER A 92 46.72 22.99 16.69
C SER A 92 47.95 22.38 15.99
N LYS A 93 48.34 22.91 14.83
CA LYS A 93 49.42 22.39 13.98
C LYS A 93 50.73 23.17 14.11
N ASP A 94 50.68 24.37 14.67
CA ASP A 94 51.88 25.18 14.86
C ASP A 94 52.77 24.54 15.95
N PRO A 95 54.12 24.65 15.83
CA PRO A 95 55.02 24.13 16.86
C PRO A 95 54.66 24.69 18.23
N TYR A 96 54.32 23.80 19.16
CA TYR A 96 53.91 24.17 20.52
C TYR A 96 55.11 24.08 21.46
N ASP A 97 55.67 25.24 21.79
CA ASP A 97 56.83 25.34 22.65
C ASP A 97 56.43 25.39 24.13
N LYS A 98 57.42 25.26 25.00
CA LYS A 98 57.20 25.30 26.45
C LYS A 98 56.64 26.64 26.91
N ASP A 99 57.03 27.72 26.25
CA ASP A 99 56.55 29.08 26.54
C ASP A 99 55.06 29.22 26.17
N ASP A 100 54.59 28.55 25.10
CA ASP A 100 53.17 28.49 24.73
C ASP A 100 52.36 27.72 25.76
N ALA A 101 52.88 26.61 26.28
CA ALA A 101 52.26 25.85 27.36
C ALA A 101 52.11 26.66 28.66
N GLU A 102 53.14 27.45 29.00
CA GLU A 102 53.10 28.33 30.16
C GLU A 102 52.11 29.50 29.93
N ALA A 103 52.05 30.05 28.72
CA ALA A 103 51.09 31.07 28.34
C ALA A 103 49.65 30.54 28.42
N ASP A 104 49.34 29.39 27.84
CA ASP A 104 48.02 28.78 27.90
C ASP A 104 47.60 28.44 29.32
N ALA A 105 48.51 27.96 30.16
CA ALA A 105 48.22 27.72 31.58
C ALA A 105 47.86 29.03 32.32
N ILE A 106 48.53 30.14 32.00
CA ILE A 106 48.22 31.46 32.55
C ILE A 106 46.85 31.92 32.04
N TYR A 107 46.59 31.88 30.73
CA TYR A 107 45.31 32.31 30.15
C TYR A 107 44.14 31.45 30.64
N GLU A 108 44.30 30.13 30.70
CA GLU A 108 43.29 29.21 31.24
C GLU A 108 43.02 29.49 32.73
N SER A 109 44.04 29.86 33.50
CA SER A 109 43.86 30.27 34.90
C SER A 109 43.07 31.58 35.04
N ILE A 110 43.28 32.52 34.11
CA ILE A 110 42.53 33.78 34.04
C ILE A 110 41.07 33.47 33.70
N ASP A 111 40.80 32.65 32.69
CA ASP A 111 39.43 32.27 32.29
C ASP A 111 38.70 31.50 33.41
N LYS A 112 39.38 30.54 34.05
CA LYS A 112 38.86 29.83 35.23
C LYS A 112 38.48 30.81 36.34
N ARG A 113 39.35 31.78 36.64
CA ARG A 113 39.10 32.83 37.65
C ARG A 113 37.95 33.76 37.24
N MET A 114 37.80 34.07 35.95
CA MET A 114 36.68 34.85 35.45
C MET A 114 35.36 34.10 35.60
N ASP A 115 35.38 32.78 35.43
CA ASP A 115 34.22 31.91 35.58
C ASP A 115 33.82 31.63 37.04
N GLU A 116 34.77 31.65 37.97
CA GLU A 116 34.57 31.36 39.41
C GLU A 116 33.41 32.15 40.03
N LYS A 117 33.20 33.41 39.64
CA LYS A 117 32.17 34.31 40.21
C LYS A 117 30.75 33.75 40.19
N ARG A 118 30.43 32.87 39.23
CA ARG A 118 29.10 32.21 39.12
C ARG A 118 29.22 30.72 38.83
N LYS A 119 30.41 30.14 38.97
CA LYS A 119 30.69 28.77 38.58
C LYS A 119 29.75 27.79 39.27
N GLU A 120 29.67 27.83 40.59
CA GLU A 120 28.84 26.92 41.38
C GLU A 120 27.35 27.02 41.00
N TYR A 121 26.80 28.22 40.87
CA TYR A 121 25.41 28.43 40.47
C TYR A 121 25.15 27.95 39.03
N ARG A 122 26.06 28.27 38.10
CA ARG A 122 25.94 27.91 36.67
C ARG A 122 26.05 26.39 36.48
N GLU A 123 27.01 25.75 37.11
CA GLU A 123 27.21 24.30 37.06
C GLU A 123 26.08 23.55 37.75
N LYS A 124 25.61 24.02 38.92
CA LYS A 124 24.46 23.43 39.60
C LYS A 124 23.20 23.51 38.74
N ARG A 125 22.91 24.69 38.18
CA ARG A 125 21.78 24.86 37.26
C ARG A 125 21.91 23.99 36.01
N LEU A 126 23.09 23.99 35.37
CA LEU A 126 23.34 23.14 34.19
C LEU A 126 23.15 21.66 34.53
N LYS A 127 23.58 21.22 35.71
CA LYS A 127 23.41 19.86 36.19
C LYS A 127 21.93 19.51 36.43
N GLU A 128 21.19 20.38 37.11
CA GLU A 128 19.75 20.21 37.36
C GLU A 128 18.95 20.21 36.05
N ASP A 129 19.24 21.14 35.13
CA ASP A 129 18.60 21.23 33.82
C ASP A 129 18.92 19.99 32.97
N LEU A 130 20.18 19.51 32.98
CA LEU A 130 20.59 18.30 32.26
C LEU A 130 19.97 17.03 32.87
N GLU A 131 19.85 16.95 34.19
CA GLU A 131 19.19 15.84 34.88
C GLU A 131 17.70 15.82 34.58
N ARG A 132 17.03 16.96 34.68
CA ARG A 132 15.62 17.11 34.31
C ARG A 132 15.40 16.78 32.84
N TYR A 133 16.25 17.27 31.95
CA TYR A 133 16.19 16.95 30.53
C TYR A 133 16.36 15.44 30.27
N ARG A 134 17.27 14.77 30.99
CA ARG A 134 17.44 13.31 30.90
C ARG A 134 16.26 12.54 31.46
N GLN A 135 15.57 13.07 32.48
CA GLN A 135 14.33 12.48 33.01
C GLN A 135 13.16 12.67 32.04
N GLU A 136 13.00 13.86 31.45
CA GLU A 136 11.94 14.18 30.51
C GLU A 136 12.14 13.53 29.13
N ARG A 137 13.40 13.46 28.67
CA ARG A 137 13.80 12.92 27.37
C ARG A 137 15.08 12.09 27.50
N PRO A 138 15.00 10.87 28.07
CA PRO A 138 16.14 9.97 28.12
C PRO A 138 16.62 9.62 26.71
N LYS A 139 17.94 9.48 26.53
CA LYS A 139 18.50 9.03 25.24
C LYS A 139 17.98 7.63 24.92
N ILE A 140 17.80 7.31 23.64
CA ILE A 140 17.28 6.00 23.19
C ILE A 140 18.08 4.85 23.84
N GLN A 141 19.41 4.91 23.80
CA GLN A 141 20.27 3.89 24.42
C GLN A 141 20.08 3.75 25.94
N GLN A 142 19.68 4.81 26.64
CA GLN A 142 19.40 4.80 28.08
C GLN A 142 18.04 4.15 28.38
N GLN A 143 17.03 4.38 27.52
CA GLN A 143 15.71 3.74 27.61
C GLN A 143 15.79 2.22 27.50
N PHE A 144 16.76 1.71 26.72
CA PHE A 144 16.98 0.28 26.51
C PHE A 144 18.16 -0.28 27.33
N SER A 145 18.69 0.49 28.29
CA SER A 145 19.89 0.07 29.05
C SER A 145 19.62 -1.12 29.99
N ASP A 146 18.40 -1.21 30.51
CA ASP A 146 17.87 -2.32 31.30
C ASP A 146 17.68 -3.58 30.44
N LEU A 147 17.02 -3.46 29.29
CA LEU A 147 16.83 -4.55 28.32
C LEU A 147 18.16 -5.03 27.76
N LYS A 148 19.11 -4.12 27.49
CA LYS A 148 20.47 -4.50 27.07
C LYS A 148 21.23 -5.25 28.17
N ARG A 149 20.99 -4.94 29.45
CA ARG A 149 21.58 -5.68 30.57
C ARG A 149 20.94 -7.05 30.73
N GLU A 150 19.63 -7.16 30.53
CA GLU A 150 18.89 -8.43 30.52
C GLU A 150 19.35 -9.34 29.39
N LEU A 151 19.67 -8.78 28.22
CA LEU A 151 20.19 -9.50 27.05
C LEU A 151 21.50 -10.28 27.33
N LYS A 152 22.22 -9.96 28.41
CA LYS A 152 23.39 -10.72 28.87
C LYS A 152 23.03 -12.16 29.32
N SER A 153 21.79 -12.40 29.74
CA SER A 153 21.35 -13.72 30.20
C SER A 153 21.15 -14.74 29.07
N VAL A 154 21.01 -14.26 27.83
CA VAL A 154 20.80 -15.10 26.64
C VAL A 154 22.09 -15.81 26.27
N SER A 155 22.01 -17.13 26.13
CA SER A 155 23.15 -17.99 25.81
C SER A 155 23.57 -17.85 24.34
N GLU A 156 24.84 -18.16 24.03
CA GLU A 156 25.33 -18.11 22.64
C GLU A 156 24.60 -19.09 21.72
N ASP A 157 24.13 -20.22 22.26
CA ASP A 157 23.30 -21.18 21.51
C ASP A 157 21.94 -20.59 21.13
N GLU A 158 21.30 -19.82 22.02
CA GLU A 158 20.07 -19.08 21.73
C GLU A 158 20.31 -17.96 20.71
N TRP A 159 21.48 -17.31 20.76
CA TRP A 159 21.90 -16.33 19.75
C TRP A 159 22.05 -16.96 18.36
N ALA A 160 22.62 -18.16 18.28
CA ALA A 160 22.76 -18.90 17.03
C ALA A 160 21.41 -19.41 16.50
N ALA A 161 20.43 -19.62 17.38
CA ALA A 161 19.10 -20.11 17.05
C ALA A 161 18.08 -19.01 16.72
N ILE A 162 18.47 -17.72 16.68
CA ILE A 162 17.58 -16.62 16.31
C ILE A 162 17.06 -16.85 14.87
N PRO A 163 15.73 -17.00 14.67
CA PRO A 163 15.18 -17.14 13.34
C PRO A 163 15.39 -15.84 12.54
N GLU A 164 15.79 -15.97 11.28
CA GLU A 164 15.77 -14.83 10.37
C GLU A 164 14.32 -14.37 10.14
N VAL A 165 14.14 -13.07 9.90
CA VAL A 165 12.86 -12.54 9.43
C VAL A 165 12.58 -13.16 8.06
N GLY A 166 11.89 -14.29 8.04
CA GLY A 166 11.41 -14.90 6.79
C GLY A 166 10.54 -13.91 6.01
N ASP A 167 9.91 -14.35 4.91
CA ASP A 167 8.99 -13.50 4.15
C ASP A 167 7.64 -13.33 4.89
N ALA A 168 7.67 -12.73 6.09
CA ALA A 168 6.52 -12.50 6.96
C ALA A 168 5.44 -11.63 6.30
N ARG A 169 5.74 -11.00 5.16
CA ARG A 169 4.80 -10.15 4.41
C ARG A 169 4.62 -10.56 2.96
N ASN A 170 5.18 -11.68 2.50
CA ASN A 170 5.14 -12.15 1.10
C ASN A 170 5.28 -11.00 0.09
N ARG A 171 6.12 -10.00 0.38
CA ARG A 171 6.14 -8.74 -0.40
C ARG A 171 6.64 -9.02 -1.82
N LYS A 172 7.58 -9.96 -1.94
CA LYS A 172 8.16 -10.40 -3.21
C LYS A 172 7.16 -11.23 -4.02
N GLN A 173 6.30 -12.01 -3.36
CA GLN A 173 5.23 -12.78 -4.02
C GLN A 173 3.97 -11.96 -4.33
N ARG A 174 3.74 -10.84 -3.63
CA ARG A 174 2.62 -9.91 -3.90
C ARG A 174 2.85 -9.01 -5.10
N ASN A 175 4.09 -8.84 -5.55
CA ASN A 175 4.42 -7.95 -6.67
C ASN A 175 4.93 -8.65 -7.95
N PRO A 176 4.27 -9.70 -8.48
CA PRO A 176 4.62 -10.28 -9.78
C PRO A 176 3.92 -9.58 -10.95
N ARG A 177 3.00 -8.63 -10.69
CA ARG A 177 2.39 -7.83 -11.74
C ARG A 177 3.29 -6.65 -12.08
N ALA A 178 4.22 -6.87 -13.00
CA ALA A 178 4.67 -5.79 -13.86
C ALA A 178 3.42 -5.21 -14.55
N GLU A 179 3.22 -3.89 -14.49
CA GLU A 179 2.10 -3.23 -15.15
C GLU A 179 2.24 -3.40 -16.67
N LYS A 180 1.61 -4.45 -17.20
CA LYS A 180 1.39 -4.62 -18.63
C LYS A 180 0.18 -3.79 -18.99
N PHE A 181 0.42 -2.60 -19.54
CA PHE A 181 -0.62 -1.80 -20.16
C PHE A 181 -1.06 -2.49 -21.46
N THR A 182 -2.21 -3.14 -21.44
CA THR A 182 -2.90 -3.59 -22.67
C THR A 182 -3.86 -2.48 -23.11
N PRO A 183 -3.94 -2.17 -24.41
CA PRO A 183 -4.95 -1.25 -24.91
C PRO A 183 -6.35 -1.73 -24.51
N LEU A 184 -7.18 -0.81 -24.03
CA LEU A 184 -8.54 -1.11 -23.58
C LEU A 184 -9.39 -1.58 -24.78
N PRO A 185 -10.14 -2.68 -24.68
CA PRO A 185 -11.07 -3.07 -25.72
C PRO A 185 -12.27 -2.10 -25.76
N ASP A 186 -12.73 -1.73 -26.95
CA ASP A 186 -13.84 -0.78 -27.18
C ASP A 186 -15.15 -1.15 -26.47
N SER A 187 -15.32 -2.41 -26.07
CA SER A 187 -16.44 -2.85 -25.23
C SER A 187 -16.51 -2.14 -23.87
N VAL A 188 -15.38 -1.66 -23.32
CA VAL A 188 -15.36 -0.91 -22.05
C VAL A 188 -15.91 0.50 -22.23
N LEU A 189 -15.65 1.13 -23.38
CA LEU A 189 -16.22 2.43 -23.73
C LEU A 189 -17.73 2.34 -23.97
N SER A 190 -18.22 1.20 -24.47
CA SER A 190 -19.66 0.98 -24.69
C SER A 190 -20.50 0.86 -23.42
N ARG A 191 -19.89 0.46 -22.29
CA ARG A 191 -20.59 0.26 -21.01
C ARG A 191 -20.80 1.56 -20.22
N ASN A 192 -20.05 2.62 -20.52
CA ASN A 192 -20.19 3.92 -19.87
C ASN A 192 -21.06 4.92 -20.65
N LEU A 193 -21.57 4.56 -21.84
CA LEU A 193 -22.56 5.37 -22.55
C LEU A 193 -24.00 5.20 -22.02
N GLY A 194 -24.24 4.25 -21.10
CA GLY A 194 -25.48 4.14 -20.33
C GLY A 194 -25.20 4.50 -18.88
N GLY A 195 -25.67 5.67 -18.45
CA GLY A 195 -25.37 6.24 -17.14
C GLY A 195 -25.79 5.38 -15.94
N GLU A 196 -25.25 5.78 -14.79
CA GLU A 196 -25.60 5.37 -13.42
C GLU A 196 -24.93 4.10 -12.87
N SER A 197 -23.85 4.30 -12.10
CA SER A 197 -23.63 3.65 -10.79
C SER A 197 -22.33 4.18 -10.16
N ALA A 198 -22.42 5.30 -9.45
CA ALA A 198 -21.40 5.72 -8.49
C ALA A 198 -21.83 5.27 -7.09
N THR A 199 -21.35 4.11 -6.64
CA THR A 199 -21.42 3.74 -5.21
C THR A 199 -20.21 4.33 -4.50
N SER A 200 -20.31 5.59 -4.09
CA SER A 200 -19.40 6.16 -3.09
C SER A 200 -19.77 5.58 -1.72
N ILE A 201 -18.91 4.73 -1.17
CA ILE A 201 -18.98 4.32 0.22
C ILE A 201 -18.49 5.50 1.07
N ASP A 202 -19.37 6.06 1.90
CA ASP A 202 -19.06 7.11 2.87
C ASP A 202 -18.27 6.51 4.07
N PRO A 203 -17.03 6.98 4.35
CA PRO A 203 -16.22 6.48 5.47
C PRO A 203 -16.52 7.20 6.80
N GLY A 204 -17.60 7.98 6.91
CA GLY A 204 -17.92 8.78 8.10
C GLY A 204 -18.65 8.08 9.25
N SER A 205 -19.08 6.82 9.12
CA SER A 205 -19.82 6.12 10.19
C SER A 205 -18.89 5.44 11.20
N GLY A 206 -18.04 6.25 11.83
CA GLY A 206 -17.12 5.84 12.88
C GLY A 206 -17.22 6.75 14.09
N LEU A 207 -17.62 6.16 15.21
CA LEU A 207 -17.18 6.53 16.56
C LEU A 207 -17.70 7.87 17.13
N ALA A 208 -18.89 7.86 17.75
CA ALA A 208 -19.23 8.87 18.76
C ALA A 208 -20.22 8.35 19.81
N SER A 209 -19.82 8.55 21.08
CA SER A 209 -20.61 8.49 22.32
C SER A 209 -20.50 7.20 23.15
N MET A 210 -19.29 6.98 23.69
CA MET A 210 -19.14 6.41 25.03
C MET A 210 -18.79 7.57 25.97
N MET A 211 -19.78 8.01 26.76
CA MET A 211 -19.60 9.04 27.78
C MET A 211 -18.76 8.50 28.95
N PRO A 212 -17.72 9.22 29.41
CA PRO A 212 -16.97 8.89 30.61
C PRO A 212 -17.64 9.50 31.86
N GLY A 213 -17.81 8.72 32.93
CA GLY A 213 -17.95 9.31 34.28
C GLY A 213 -19.20 9.02 35.10
N VAL A 214 -19.70 7.78 35.17
CA VAL A 214 -20.56 7.36 36.30
C VAL A 214 -19.93 6.17 37.01
N MET A 215 -19.15 6.48 38.05
CA MET A 215 -18.68 5.48 39.00
C MET A 215 -19.86 4.95 39.79
N THR A 216 -20.17 3.66 39.63
CA THR A 216 -21.10 2.94 40.51
C THR A 216 -20.25 2.14 41.50
N PRO A 217 -20.27 2.42 42.81
CA PRO A 217 -19.47 1.70 43.80
C PRO A 217 -20.04 0.30 44.03
N GLY A 218 -19.18 -0.72 43.97
CA GLY A 218 -19.52 -2.06 44.47
C GLY A 218 -19.85 -3.08 43.38
N MET A 219 -18.83 -3.51 42.63
CA MET A 219 -18.83 -4.88 42.11
C MET A 219 -17.40 -5.39 42.14
N LEU A 220 -17.21 -6.44 42.93
CA LEU A 220 -15.97 -7.18 43.14
C LEU A 220 -15.33 -7.47 41.77
N THR A 221 -14.08 -7.04 41.57
CA THR A 221 -13.27 -7.43 40.42
C THR A 221 -13.00 -8.93 40.50
N PRO A 222 -13.52 -9.78 39.58
CA PRO A 222 -13.10 -11.16 39.50
C PRO A 222 -11.72 -11.15 38.84
N SER A 223 -10.72 -11.66 39.54
CA SER A 223 -9.36 -11.88 39.03
C SER A 223 -9.33 -13.08 38.07
N GLY A 224 -10.11 -13.01 36.99
CA GLY A 224 -10.13 -13.99 35.90
C GLY A 224 -10.43 -13.28 34.59
N ASP A 225 -9.78 -13.69 33.51
CA ASP A 225 -9.87 -13.08 32.18
C ASP A 225 -11.34 -12.87 31.77
N LEU A 226 -11.80 -11.61 31.85
CA LEU A 226 -13.17 -11.25 31.55
C LEU A 226 -13.31 -11.13 30.03
N ASP A 227 -13.91 -12.13 29.41
CA ASP A 227 -14.23 -12.11 27.99
C ASP A 227 -15.34 -11.10 27.70
N LEU A 228 -14.93 -9.87 27.40
CA LEU A 228 -15.81 -8.74 27.08
C LEU A 228 -16.70 -9.01 25.87
N ARG A 229 -16.33 -9.96 24.99
CA ARG A 229 -17.15 -10.33 23.82
C ARG A 229 -18.38 -11.11 24.26
N LYS A 230 -18.25 -12.04 25.21
CA LYS A 230 -19.38 -12.80 25.75
C LYS A 230 -20.38 -11.91 26.48
N ILE A 231 -19.89 -10.91 27.21
CA ILE A 231 -20.75 -9.92 27.87
C ILE A 231 -21.50 -9.07 26.83
N GLY A 232 -20.82 -8.63 25.77
CA GLY A 232 -21.46 -7.91 24.66
C GLY A 232 -22.51 -8.74 23.93
N GLN A 233 -22.20 -10.01 23.66
CA GLN A 233 -23.13 -10.96 23.02
C GLN A 233 -24.36 -11.22 23.88
N ALA A 234 -24.18 -11.50 25.18
CA ALA A 234 -25.28 -11.73 26.12
C ALA A 234 -26.21 -10.51 26.25
N ARG A 235 -25.64 -9.30 26.24
CA ARG A 235 -26.44 -8.07 26.22
C ARG A 235 -27.20 -7.89 24.92
N ASN A 236 -26.59 -8.20 23.78
CA ASN A 236 -27.23 -8.11 22.47
C ASN A 236 -28.38 -9.13 22.33
N THR A 237 -28.21 -10.37 22.82
CA THR A 237 -29.31 -11.35 22.86
C THR A 237 -30.45 -10.89 23.74
N LEU A 238 -30.16 -10.28 24.91
CA LEU A 238 -31.21 -9.74 25.77
C LEU A 238 -31.97 -8.58 25.12
N MET A 239 -31.25 -7.71 24.38
CA MET A 239 -31.87 -6.66 23.59
C MET A 239 -32.76 -7.23 22.48
N ASN A 240 -32.29 -8.25 21.75
CA ASN A 240 -33.09 -8.93 20.74
C ASN A 240 -34.34 -9.58 21.32
N VAL A 241 -34.27 -10.18 22.51
CA VAL A 241 -35.46 -10.74 23.18
C VAL A 241 -36.47 -9.64 23.57
N LYS A 242 -35.99 -8.49 24.05
CA LYS A 242 -36.87 -7.35 24.33
C LYS A 242 -37.48 -6.78 23.06
N LEU A 243 -36.71 -6.68 21.99
CA LEU A 243 -37.20 -6.23 20.69
C LEU A 243 -38.19 -7.22 20.09
N SER A 244 -37.97 -8.54 20.21
CA SER A 244 -38.92 -9.54 19.74
C SER A 244 -40.22 -9.49 20.55
N GLN A 245 -40.14 -9.33 21.88
CA GLN A 245 -41.33 -9.18 22.73
C GLN A 245 -42.18 -7.95 22.34
N VAL A 246 -41.52 -6.83 22.01
CA VAL A 246 -42.20 -5.64 21.48
C VAL A 246 -42.73 -5.89 20.06
N SER A 247 -41.95 -6.57 19.22
CA SER A 247 -42.33 -6.91 17.85
C SER A 247 -43.53 -7.86 17.78
N ASP A 248 -43.67 -8.79 18.73
CA ASP A 248 -44.81 -9.71 18.84
C ASP A 248 -46.12 -8.98 19.13
N SER A 249 -46.03 -7.78 19.74
CA SER A 249 -47.19 -6.92 19.97
C SER A 249 -47.55 -6.07 18.74
N VAL A 250 -46.70 -6.05 17.71
CA VAL A 250 -46.92 -5.31 16.46
C VAL A 250 -47.57 -6.23 15.43
N SER A 251 -48.89 -6.23 15.39
CA SER A 251 -49.66 -6.94 14.35
C SER A 251 -49.49 -6.25 12.99
N GLY A 252 -49.43 -7.04 11.90
CA GLY A 252 -49.40 -6.52 10.52
C GLY A 252 -48.01 -6.53 9.86
N GLN A 253 -47.00 -7.10 10.54
CA GLN A 253 -45.73 -7.41 9.88
C GLN A 253 -45.93 -8.54 8.87
N THR A 254 -45.46 -8.33 7.64
CA THR A 254 -45.50 -9.35 6.59
C THR A 254 -44.13 -10.03 6.51
N VAL A 255 -44.11 -11.35 6.67
CA VAL A 255 -42.93 -12.17 6.41
C VAL A 255 -43.33 -13.22 5.39
N VAL A 256 -42.68 -13.17 4.23
CA VAL A 256 -42.85 -14.19 3.19
C VAL A 256 -41.93 -15.36 3.56
N ASP A 257 -42.45 -16.59 3.50
CA ASP A 257 -41.61 -17.78 3.64
C ASP A 257 -40.62 -17.84 2.46
N PRO A 258 -39.31 -17.68 2.68
CA PRO A 258 -38.34 -17.70 1.60
C PRO A 258 -38.34 -19.03 0.84
N LYS A 259 -38.68 -20.15 1.49
CA LYS A 259 -38.72 -21.46 0.83
C LYS A 259 -39.95 -21.61 -0.05
N GLY A 260 -41.12 -21.23 0.46
CA GLY A 260 -42.36 -21.17 -0.32
C GLY A 260 -42.23 -20.23 -1.51
N TYR A 261 -41.65 -19.04 -1.30
CA TYR A 261 -41.43 -18.06 -2.38
C TYR A 261 -40.50 -18.58 -3.47
N LEU A 262 -39.38 -19.23 -3.09
CA LEU A 262 -38.48 -19.84 -4.06
C LEU A 262 -39.14 -21.00 -4.83
N THR A 263 -40.01 -21.76 -4.18
CA THR A 263 -40.76 -22.85 -4.81
C THR A 263 -41.76 -22.31 -5.84
N ASP A 264 -42.45 -21.23 -5.50
CA ASP A 264 -43.39 -20.54 -6.39
C ASP A 264 -42.66 -19.93 -7.59
N LEU A 265 -41.54 -19.23 -7.37
CA LEU A 265 -40.69 -18.70 -8.45
C LEU A 265 -40.21 -19.80 -9.40
N GLN A 266 -39.85 -20.96 -8.87
CA GLN A 266 -39.39 -22.08 -9.70
C GLN A 266 -40.53 -22.71 -10.51
N SER A 267 -41.77 -22.65 -10.02
CA SER A 267 -42.96 -23.07 -10.76
C SER A 267 -43.33 -22.12 -11.92
N MET A 268 -42.93 -20.85 -11.84
CA MET A 268 -43.19 -19.83 -12.86
C MET A 268 -42.19 -19.82 -14.03
N ILE A 269 -41.14 -20.64 -13.99
CA ILE A 269 -40.14 -20.68 -15.07
C ILE A 269 -40.78 -21.33 -16.31
N PRO A 270 -40.88 -20.62 -17.46
CA PRO A 270 -41.45 -21.19 -18.67
C PRO A 270 -40.62 -22.40 -19.13
N THR A 271 -41.25 -23.58 -19.21
CA THR A 271 -40.60 -24.83 -19.67
C THR A 271 -40.22 -24.79 -21.16
N TYR A 272 -40.81 -23.87 -21.93
CA TYR A 272 -40.56 -23.66 -23.36
C TYR A 272 -39.98 -22.26 -23.63
N GLY A 273 -38.83 -21.96 -23.04
CA GLY A 273 -38.03 -20.78 -23.40
C GLY A 273 -36.90 -21.18 -24.34
N GLY A 274 -37.03 -20.89 -25.64
CA GLY A 274 -35.89 -21.00 -26.56
C GLY A 274 -34.75 -20.04 -26.17
N ASP A 275 -33.58 -20.18 -26.80
CA ASP A 275 -32.44 -19.30 -26.51
C ASP A 275 -32.80 -17.83 -26.70
N ILE A 276 -32.66 -17.04 -25.63
CA ILE A 276 -33.04 -15.62 -25.60
C ILE A 276 -32.38 -14.80 -26.71
N ASN A 277 -31.16 -15.17 -27.11
CA ASN A 277 -30.43 -14.51 -28.19
C ASN A 277 -31.03 -14.82 -29.56
N ASP A 278 -31.44 -16.06 -29.80
CA ASP A 278 -32.05 -16.45 -31.07
C ASP A 278 -33.49 -15.93 -31.19
N ILE A 279 -34.22 -15.85 -30.08
CA ILE A 279 -35.50 -15.14 -30.01
C ILE A 279 -35.35 -13.66 -30.42
N LYS A 280 -34.29 -12.98 -29.94
CA LYS A 280 -34.02 -11.59 -30.33
C LYS A 280 -33.69 -11.45 -31.82
N LYS A 281 -32.89 -12.37 -32.37
CA LYS A 281 -32.58 -12.41 -33.82
C LYS A 281 -33.84 -12.67 -34.64
N ALA A 282 -34.65 -13.66 -34.26
CA ALA A 282 -35.91 -13.99 -34.92
C ALA A 282 -36.90 -12.80 -34.89
N ARG A 283 -36.97 -12.08 -33.77
CA ARG A 283 -37.79 -10.86 -33.64
C ARG A 283 -37.33 -9.77 -34.62
N LEU A 284 -36.03 -9.57 -34.78
CA LEU A 284 -35.46 -8.60 -35.72
C LEU A 284 -35.73 -9.02 -37.18
N LEU A 285 -35.53 -10.30 -37.49
CA LEU A 285 -35.80 -10.86 -38.83
C LEU A 285 -37.27 -10.68 -39.21
N LEU A 286 -38.19 -11.15 -38.36
CA LEU A 286 -39.63 -11.04 -38.62
C LEU A 286 -40.11 -9.58 -38.62
N LYS A 287 -39.42 -8.67 -37.90
CA LYS A 287 -39.63 -7.22 -38.03
C LYS A 287 -39.26 -6.69 -39.40
N SER A 288 -38.10 -7.06 -39.91
CA SER A 288 -37.71 -6.68 -41.26
C SER A 288 -38.66 -7.26 -42.32
N VAL A 289 -39.11 -8.51 -42.15
CA VAL A 289 -40.03 -9.16 -43.09
C VAL A 289 -41.39 -8.45 -43.16
N ARG A 290 -41.99 -8.05 -42.02
CA ARG A 290 -43.28 -7.33 -42.02
C ARG A 290 -43.18 -5.89 -42.54
N GLU A 291 -42.03 -5.22 -42.35
CA GLU A 291 -41.80 -3.85 -42.82
C GLU A 291 -41.55 -3.82 -44.33
N THR A 292 -40.86 -4.83 -44.86
CA THR A 292 -40.59 -4.96 -46.30
C THR A 292 -41.81 -5.48 -47.07
N ASN A 293 -42.60 -6.36 -46.46
CA ASN A 293 -43.78 -6.96 -47.10
C ASN A 293 -45.03 -6.83 -46.20
N PRO A 294 -45.70 -5.65 -46.17
CA PRO A 294 -46.90 -5.45 -45.36
C PRO A 294 -48.06 -6.36 -45.77
N ASN A 295 -48.16 -6.68 -47.08
CA ASN A 295 -49.25 -7.45 -47.66
C ASN A 295 -49.08 -8.98 -47.54
N HIS A 296 -48.16 -9.47 -46.71
CA HIS A 296 -47.87 -10.89 -46.56
C HIS A 296 -48.41 -11.43 -45.21
N PRO A 297 -49.59 -12.11 -45.18
CA PRO A 297 -50.23 -12.56 -43.95
C PRO A 297 -49.38 -13.49 -43.06
N PRO A 298 -48.60 -14.46 -43.60
CA PRO A 298 -47.77 -15.34 -42.77
C PRO A 298 -46.68 -14.60 -41.99
N ALA A 299 -46.23 -13.43 -42.45
CA ALA A 299 -45.23 -12.63 -41.71
C ALA A 299 -45.80 -12.08 -40.40
N TRP A 300 -47.06 -11.64 -40.42
CA TRP A 300 -47.77 -11.15 -39.24
C TRP A 300 -48.09 -12.28 -38.26
N ILE A 301 -48.55 -13.43 -38.79
CA ILE A 301 -48.84 -14.64 -38.01
C ILE A 301 -47.56 -15.17 -37.33
N ALA A 302 -46.46 -15.32 -38.07
CA ALA A 302 -45.19 -15.81 -37.51
C ALA A 302 -44.64 -14.86 -36.44
N SER A 303 -44.75 -13.54 -36.66
CA SER A 303 -44.31 -12.55 -35.68
C SER A 303 -45.10 -12.62 -34.38
N ALA A 304 -46.41 -12.84 -34.46
CA ALA A 304 -47.26 -12.93 -33.29
C ALA A 304 -47.10 -14.24 -32.53
N ARG A 305 -46.97 -15.37 -33.23
CA ARG A 305 -46.64 -16.67 -32.63
C ARG A 305 -45.30 -16.64 -31.90
N LEU A 306 -44.30 -15.92 -32.45
CA LEU A 306 -43.02 -15.74 -31.76
C LEU A 306 -43.21 -14.99 -30.43
N GLU A 307 -44.02 -13.92 -30.41
CA GLU A 307 -44.26 -13.15 -29.18
C GLU A 307 -45.07 -13.96 -28.14
N GLU A 308 -46.02 -14.79 -28.59
CA GLU A 308 -46.80 -15.71 -27.75
C GLU A 308 -45.91 -16.73 -27.03
N VAL A 309 -45.02 -17.42 -27.77
CA VAL A 309 -44.09 -18.42 -27.20
C VAL A 309 -43.13 -17.77 -26.20
N THR A 310 -42.82 -16.49 -26.35
CA THR A 310 -41.96 -15.75 -25.41
C THR A 310 -42.70 -15.19 -24.19
N GLY A 311 -43.99 -15.47 -24.05
CA GLY A 311 -44.83 -15.03 -22.92
C GLY A 311 -45.33 -13.58 -23.03
N LYS A 312 -45.09 -12.88 -24.16
CA LYS A 312 -45.53 -11.50 -24.35
C LYS A 312 -46.88 -11.45 -25.08
N MET A 313 -47.92 -11.92 -24.40
CA MET A 313 -49.26 -12.03 -24.99
C MET A 313 -49.83 -10.68 -25.48
N GLN A 314 -49.57 -9.59 -24.76
CA GLN A 314 -50.07 -8.27 -25.19
C GLN A 314 -49.39 -7.76 -26.47
N SER A 315 -48.09 -7.98 -26.65
CA SER A 315 -47.41 -7.56 -27.89
C SER A 315 -47.88 -8.39 -29.07
N ALA A 316 -48.07 -9.71 -28.88
CA ALA A 316 -48.63 -10.60 -29.89
C ALA A 316 -50.02 -10.13 -30.36
N ARG A 317 -50.91 -9.82 -29.41
CA ARG A 317 -52.26 -9.29 -29.70
C ARG A 317 -52.23 -7.99 -30.51
N ASN A 318 -51.43 -7.02 -30.07
CA ASN A 318 -51.31 -5.74 -30.77
C ASN A 318 -50.73 -5.91 -32.19
N LEU A 319 -49.86 -6.89 -32.39
CA LEU A 319 -49.21 -7.11 -33.67
C LEU A 319 -50.14 -7.79 -34.69
N ILE A 320 -50.97 -8.76 -34.26
CA ILE A 320 -51.98 -9.34 -35.15
C ILE A 320 -53.05 -8.32 -35.51
N MET A 321 -53.54 -7.52 -34.56
CA MET A 321 -54.55 -6.49 -34.85
C MET A 321 -54.07 -5.51 -35.94
N LYS A 322 -52.81 -5.07 -35.86
CA LYS A 322 -52.19 -4.26 -36.92
C LYS A 322 -52.10 -5.00 -38.26
N GLY A 323 -51.81 -6.30 -38.23
CA GLY A 323 -51.82 -7.14 -39.42
C GLY A 323 -53.21 -7.20 -40.07
N CYS A 324 -54.27 -7.37 -39.27
CA CYS A 324 -55.66 -7.42 -39.72
C CYS A 324 -56.11 -6.10 -40.38
N GLU A 325 -55.67 -4.95 -39.85
CA GLU A 325 -55.95 -3.63 -40.45
C GLU A 325 -55.28 -3.46 -41.82
N ILE A 326 -54.07 -3.99 -41.99
CA ILE A 326 -53.31 -3.88 -43.25
C ILE A 326 -53.82 -4.89 -44.30
N ASN A 327 -54.22 -6.09 -43.87
CA ASN A 327 -54.65 -7.20 -44.72
C ASN A 327 -56.09 -7.64 -44.38
N PRO A 328 -57.12 -6.88 -44.76
CA PRO A 328 -58.51 -7.19 -44.40
C PRO A 328 -59.04 -8.47 -45.07
N SER A 329 -58.50 -8.85 -46.23
CA SER A 329 -59.00 -9.98 -47.04
C SER A 329 -58.45 -11.36 -46.63
N SER A 330 -57.53 -11.45 -45.67
CA SER A 330 -56.90 -12.73 -45.30
C SER A 330 -57.59 -13.41 -44.12
N GLU A 331 -58.24 -14.55 -44.35
CA GLU A 331 -58.94 -15.34 -43.32
C GLU A 331 -58.01 -15.88 -42.23
N GLU A 332 -56.83 -16.40 -42.60
CA GLU A 332 -55.88 -17.00 -41.65
C GLU A 332 -55.43 -16.03 -40.55
N LEU A 333 -55.35 -14.74 -40.87
CA LEU A 333 -54.93 -13.70 -39.94
C LEU A 333 -56.01 -13.38 -38.92
N TRP A 334 -57.28 -13.34 -39.35
CA TRP A 334 -58.44 -13.15 -38.47
C TRP A 334 -58.67 -14.36 -37.55
N LEU A 335 -58.46 -15.58 -38.05
CA LEU A 335 -58.51 -16.80 -37.23
C LEU A 335 -57.44 -16.80 -36.13
N GLU A 336 -56.21 -16.40 -36.47
CA GLU A 336 -55.13 -16.29 -35.49
C GLU A 336 -55.38 -15.14 -34.50
N ALA A 337 -55.98 -14.03 -34.95
CA ALA A 337 -56.39 -12.91 -34.10
C ALA A 337 -57.42 -13.35 -33.04
N ALA A 338 -58.44 -14.10 -33.47
CA ALA A 338 -59.46 -14.64 -32.58
C ALA A 338 -58.86 -15.60 -31.54
N ARG A 339 -57.86 -16.41 -31.93
CA ARG A 339 -57.17 -17.33 -31.01
C ARG A 339 -56.37 -16.61 -29.92
N LEU A 340 -55.71 -15.51 -30.24
CA LEU A 340 -54.86 -14.78 -29.29
C LEU A 340 -55.64 -13.83 -28.37
N GLN A 341 -56.86 -13.45 -28.74
CA GLN A 341 -57.68 -12.55 -27.93
C GLN A 341 -58.44 -13.32 -26.84
N PRO A 342 -58.69 -12.71 -25.66
CA PRO A 342 -59.61 -13.23 -24.67
C PRO A 342 -60.99 -13.52 -25.29
N PRO A 343 -61.75 -14.51 -24.77
CA PRO A 343 -62.97 -14.98 -25.40
C PRO A 343 -64.03 -13.88 -25.58
N ASP A 344 -64.06 -12.88 -24.70
CA ASP A 344 -65.01 -11.77 -24.78
C ASP A 344 -64.66 -10.77 -25.90
N THR A 345 -63.37 -10.50 -26.10
CA THR A 345 -62.89 -9.58 -27.15
C THR A 345 -62.74 -10.27 -28.50
N ALA A 346 -62.51 -11.58 -28.52
CA ALA A 346 -62.45 -12.37 -29.75
C ALA A 346 -63.77 -12.32 -30.54
N ARG A 347 -64.91 -12.27 -29.84
CA ARG A 347 -66.25 -12.12 -30.45
C ARG A 347 -66.48 -10.77 -31.15
N ALA A 348 -65.70 -9.75 -30.80
CA ALA A 348 -65.75 -8.44 -31.45
C ALA A 348 -64.75 -8.32 -32.61
N VAL A 349 -63.81 -9.26 -32.71
CA VAL A 349 -62.77 -9.32 -33.76
C VAL A 349 -63.22 -10.21 -34.93
N ILE A 350 -64.01 -11.26 -34.66
CA ILE A 350 -64.75 -12.04 -35.67
C ILE A 350 -66.03 -11.28 -36.03
#